data_AF-A0A0Q6NS64-F1
#
_entry.id   AF-A0A0Q6NS64-F1
#
_cell.length_a   1.000
_cell.length_b   1.000
_cell.length_c   1.000
_cell.angle_alpha   90.00
_cell.angle_beta   90.00
_cell.angle_gamma   90.00
#
_symmetry.space_group_name_H-M   'P 1'
#
loop_
_entity.id
_entity.type
_entity.pdbx_description
1 polymer ?
#
loop_
_entity_poly.entity_id
_entity_poly.type
_entity_poly.pdbx_seq_one_letter_code
_entity_poly.pdbx_strand_id
1 'polypeptide(L)' 'MGKRQNAPAGEAMSELEKVAHEAIAAAGGDAVVALLDVLARNIDLERELALSRAAVSNGYSRGWHKARL' A
#
# COMPACT_ATOMS: atom_id res chain seq x y z
N MET A 1 32.40 22.15 1.49
CA MET A 1 31.78 20.80 1.45
C MET A 1 31.34 20.43 2.86
N GLY A 2 30.06 20.59 3.17
CA GLY A 2 29.52 20.21 4.48
C GLY A 2 29.44 18.69 4.59
N LYS A 3 30.04 18.11 5.64
CA LYS A 3 29.93 16.68 5.95
C LYS A 3 28.44 16.34 6.12
N ARG A 4 27.94 15.40 5.32
CA ARG A 4 26.65 14.75 5.59
C ARG A 4 26.77 14.13 6.97
N GLN A 5 25.99 14.64 7.92
CA GLN A 5 25.87 14.03 9.23
C GLN A 5 25.32 12.62 8.99
N ASN A 6 26.14 11.62 9.29
CA ASN A 6 25.68 10.24 9.28
C ASN A 6 24.65 10.15 10.41
N ALA A 7 23.40 9.83 10.08
CA ALA A 7 22.34 9.69 11.07
C ALA A 7 22.78 8.67 12.14
N PRO A 8 22.44 8.90 13.43
CA PRO A 8 22.90 8.06 14.51
C PRO A 8 22.46 6.62 14.28
N ALA A 9 23.42 5.70 14.35
CA ALA A 9 23.18 4.26 14.29
C ALA A 9 22.30 3.85 15.48
N GLY A 10 20.98 3.80 15.30
CA GLY A 10 20.09 3.37 16.39
C GLY A 10 18.60 3.60 16.20
N GLU A 11 18.17 4.51 15.33
CA GLU A 11 16.75 4.58 14.97
C GLU A 11 16.47 3.49 13.94
N ALA A 12 15.84 2.40 14.39
CA ALA A 12 15.37 1.36 13.50
C ALA A 12 14.42 2.02 12.49
N MET A 13 14.91 2.16 11.26
CA MET A 13 14.17 2.73 10.14
C MET A 13 12.78 2.09 10.09
N SER A 14 11.74 2.92 10.07
CA SER A 14 10.37 2.40 10.16
C SER A 14 10.09 1.45 9.00
N GLU A 15 9.21 0.46 9.19
CA GLU A 15 8.86 -0.46 8.10
C GLU A 15 8.33 0.30 6.87
N LEU A 16 7.59 1.39 7.08
CA LEU A 16 7.11 2.24 6.00
C LEU A 16 8.26 2.91 5.24
N GLU A 17 9.28 3.34 5.96
CA GLU A 17 10.47 3.97 5.38
C GLU A 17 11.32 2.94 4.61
N LYS A 18 11.41 1.69 5.07
CA LYS A 18 12.02 0.59 4.29
C LYS A 18 11.29 0.36 2.97
N VAL A 19 9.96 0.23 3.03
CA VAL A 19 9.13 0.03 1.84
C VAL A 19 9.23 1.21 0.87
N ALA A 20 9.35 2.45 1.39
CA ALA A 20 9.57 3.62 0.55
C ALA A 20 10.91 3.55 -0.21
N HIS A 21 12.00 3.15 0.47
CA HIS A 21 13.29 2.96 -0.17
C HIS A 21 13.27 1.83 -1.20
N GLU A 22 12.57 0.73 -0.93
CA GLU A 22 12.37 -0.37 -1.88
C GLU A 22 11.60 0.08 -3.12
N ALA A 23 10.54 0.88 -2.96
CA ALA A 23 9.78 1.45 -4.06
C ALA A 23 10.64 2.38 -4.93
N ILE A 24 11.44 3.25 -4.31
CA ILE A 24 12.38 4.12 -5.02
C ILE A 24 13.44 3.30 -5.77
N ALA A 25 13.97 2.24 -5.15
CA ALA A 25 14.94 1.36 -5.79
C ALA A 25 14.32 0.63 -6.99
N ALA A 26 13.08 0.15 -6.89
CA ALA A 26 12.35 -0.49 -7.99
C ALA A 26 12.11 0.48 -9.17
N ALA A 27 11.93 1.77 -8.89
CA ALA A 27 11.81 2.83 -9.90
C ALA A 27 13.17 3.32 -10.43
N GLY A 28 14.27 2.59 -10.19
CA GLY A 28 15.60 2.98 -10.66
C GLY A 28 16.16 4.24 -9.98
N GLY A 29 15.65 4.58 -8.79
CA GLY A 29 16.02 5.79 -8.06
C GLY A 29 15.16 7.00 -8.37
N ASP A 30 14.20 6.91 -9.30
CA ASP A 30 13.28 8.01 -9.60
C ASP A 30 12.12 8.06 -8.59
N ALA A 31 12.18 9.04 -7.69
CA ALA A 31 11.17 9.22 -6.65
C ALA A 31 9.79 9.62 -7.19
N VAL A 32 9.72 10.30 -8.35
CA VAL A 32 8.45 10.69 -8.97
C VAL A 32 7.77 9.46 -9.55
N VAL A 33 8.53 8.63 -10.27
CA VAL A 33 8.02 7.36 -10.80
C VAL A 33 7.56 6.44 -9.68
N ALA A 34 8.37 6.27 -8.62
CA ALA A 34 7.99 5.46 -7.47
C ALA A 34 6.69 5.94 -6.81
N LEU A 35 6.51 7.25 -6.67
CA LEU A 35 5.28 7.81 -6.11
C LEU A 35 4.07 7.57 -7.03
N LEU A 36 4.23 7.72 -8.35
CA LEU A 36 3.17 7.46 -9.31
C LEU A 36 2.74 5.99 -9.28
N ASP A 37 3.68 5.05 -9.20
CA ASP A 37 3.39 3.62 -9.10
C ASP A 37 2.64 3.27 -7.81
N VAL A 38 3.07 3.84 -6.67
CA VAL A 38 2.39 3.66 -5.38
C VAL A 38 0.97 4.23 -5.42
N LEU A 39 0.78 5.42 -6.00
CA LEU A 39 -0.55 6.04 -6.12
C LEU A 39 -1.47 5.24 -7.03
N ALA A 40 -0.98 4.75 -8.17
CA ALA A 40 -1.75 3.89 -9.06
C ALA A 40 -2.22 2.62 -8.34
N ARG A 41 -1.32 1.97 -7.58
CA ARG A 41 -1.65 0.79 -6.79
C ARG A 41 -2.67 1.08 -5.69
N ASN A 42 -2.58 2.26 -5.06
CA ASN A 42 -3.54 2.67 -4.04
C ASN A 42 -4.95 2.85 -4.63
N ILE A 43 -5.07 3.52 -5.78
CA ILE A 43 -6.35 3.69 -6.48
C ILE A 43 -7.00 2.32 -6.79
N ASP A 44 -6.21 1.36 -7.26
CA ASP A 44 -6.70 0.00 -7.53
C ASP A 44 -7.20 -0.70 -6.26
N LEU A 45 -6.45 -0.60 -5.16
CA LEU A 45 -6.84 -1.17 -3.87
C LEU A 45 -8.09 -0.50 -3.27
N GLU A 46 -8.21 0.81 -3.40
CA GLU A 46 -9.41 1.55 -2.98
C GLU A 46 -10.64 1.08 -3.76
N ARG A 47 -10.48 0.86 -5.07
CA ARG A 47 -11.54 0.32 -5.91
C ARG A 47 -11.93 -1.10 -5.51
N GLU A 48 -10.97 -1.99 -5.31
CA GLU A 48 -11.21 -3.36 -4.84
C GLU A 48 -11.88 -3.40 -3.47
N LEU A 49 -11.45 -2.51 -2.56
CA LEU A 49 -12.05 -2.37 -1.24
C LEU A 49 -13.50 -1.90 -1.33
N ALA A 50 -13.79 -0.92 -2.20
CA ALA A 50 -15.16 -0.44 -2.44
C ALA A 50 -16.07 -1.56 -2.96
N LEU A 51 -15.60 -2.34 -3.95
CA LEU A 51 -16.33 -3.49 -4.49
C LEU A 51 -16.57 -4.56 -3.41
N SER A 52 -15.55 -4.88 -2.64
CA SER A 52 -15.63 -5.87 -1.55
C SER A 52 -16.63 -5.44 -0.47
N ARG A 53 -16.61 -4.15 -0.08
CA ARG A 53 -17.58 -3.58 0.87
C ARG A 53 -19.01 -3.64 0.34
N ALA A 54 -19.22 -3.33 -0.94
CA ALA A 54 -20.53 -3.43 -1.56
C ALA A 54 -21.06 -4.88 -1.55
N ALA A 55 -20.21 -5.87 -1.86
CA ALA A 55 -20.57 -7.28 -1.80
C ALA A 55 -20.93 -7.74 -0.37
N VAL A 56 -20.12 -7.34 0.63
CA VAL A 56 -20.38 -7.67 2.04
C VAL A 56 -21.67 -7.00 2.56
N SER A 57 -21.90 -5.73 2.19
CA SER A 57 -23.09 -4.96 2.57
C SER A 57 -24.38 -5.50 1.96
N ASN A 58 -24.33 -6.02 0.72
CA ASN A 58 -25.46 -6.68 0.05
C ASN A 58 -25.79 -8.08 0.61
N GLY A 59 -25.33 -8.42 1.81
CA GLY A 59 -25.74 -9.63 2.51
C GLY A 59 -25.08 -10.92 2.01
N TYR A 60 -24.04 -10.84 1.17
CA TYR A 60 -23.28 -12.03 0.76
C TYR A 60 -22.68 -12.76 1.99
N SER A 61 -22.30 -12.01 3.02
CA SER A 61 -21.83 -12.53 4.31
C SER A 61 -22.94 -13.05 5.25
N ARG A 62 -24.23 -12.83 4.93
CA ARG A 62 -25.38 -13.19 5.80
C ARG A 62 -26.11 -14.47 5.37
N GLY A 63 -25.47 -15.36 4.62
CA GLY A 63 -25.91 -16.75 4.51
C GLY A 63 -27.04 -17.00 3.51
N TRP A 64 -26.93 -16.47 2.29
CA TRP A 64 -27.81 -16.87 1.16
C TRP A 64 -27.68 -18.37 0.77
N HIS A 65 -26.91 -19.16 1.52
CA HIS A 65 -26.90 -20.63 1.51
C HIS A 65 -27.93 -21.28 2.47
N LYS A 66 -29.06 -20.63 2.79
CA LYS A 66 -30.19 -21.27 3.50
C LYS A 66 -31.57 -21.01 2.88
N ALA A 67 -31.64 -20.97 1.56
CA ALA A 67 -32.93 -20.97 0.85
C ALA A 67 -32.92 -21.94 -0.33
N ARG A 68 -32.56 -23.21 -0.08
CA ARG A 68 -33.05 -24.35 -0.86
C ARG A 68 -32.70 -25.67 -0.16
N LEU A 69 -33.58 -26.11 0.73
CA LEU A 69 -34.09 -27.48 0.88
C LEU A 69 -35.33 -27.42 1.77
#